data_AF-A0AA39FZ62-F1
#
_entry.id   AF-A0AA39FZ62-F1
#
_cell.length_a   1.000
_cell.length_b   1.000
_cell.length_c   1.000
_cell.angle_alpha   90.00
_cell.angle_beta   90.00
_cell.angle_gamma   90.00
#
_symmetry.space_group_name_H-M   'P 1'
#
loop_
_entity.id
_entity.type
_entity.pdbx_description
1 polymer ?
#
loop_
_entity_poly.entity_id
_entity_poly.type
_entity_poly.pdbx_seq_one_letter_code
_entity_poly.pdbx_strand_id
1 'polypeptide(L)'
;MFYPSNINLRKPRAINELSSDHLPVITYINPNNYTNQSKNLKRDYNKTNWSLYREKLNNNWNMVKEFNNNTDIDSTLNKLTDTMNKTLETVTPKWNNVNKFKNIDNKIILLIRERNNIRKHVQRNKCSTFKNEMNILSNRIKYELYKHKNEQYNKYLKSLEIRNGSLWNTVRFVKFIKGVKNSNIQKLHGPNGIVYSNKDKADVFADYFESVYSITEDFGSNSHNKIINKEYNKIIHNENNDDNQYKRTYSRDIKSVISKLKNKKAPGIDGISNL
;
A
#
# COMPACT_ATOMS: atom_id res chain seq x y z
N MET A 1 0.51 13.09 3.03
CA MET A 1 0.28 13.75 1.73
C MET A 1 0.25 12.68 0.65
N PHE A 2 -0.89 12.43 0.01
CA PHE A 2 -1.03 11.38 -1.01
C PHE A 2 -0.62 11.94 -2.37
N TYR A 3 0.51 11.50 -2.93
CA TYR A 3 0.86 11.83 -4.32
C TYR A 3 0.04 10.93 -5.27
N PRO A 4 -0.69 11.50 -6.25
CA PRO A 4 -1.28 10.72 -7.32
C PRO A 4 -0.15 10.13 -8.18
N SER A 5 -0.08 8.80 -8.24
CA SER A 5 1.01 8.03 -8.84
C SER A 5 1.16 8.14 -10.37
N ASN A 6 0.50 9.09 -11.03
CA ASN A 6 0.39 9.19 -12.49
C ASN A 6 0.67 10.59 -13.05
N ILE A 7 1.28 11.51 -12.29
CA ILE A 7 1.67 12.82 -12.82
C ILE A 7 3.14 12.75 -13.24
N ASN A 8 3.41 12.87 -14.54
CA ASN A 8 4.78 12.99 -15.05
C ASN A 8 5.27 14.42 -14.80
N LEU A 9 5.90 14.61 -13.63
CA LEU A 9 6.52 15.86 -13.21
C LEU A 9 7.97 15.88 -13.71
N ARG A 10 8.35 16.92 -14.46
CA ARG A 10 9.78 17.18 -14.72
C ARG A 10 10.47 17.59 -13.40
N LYS A 11 11.76 17.30 -13.29
CA LYS A 11 12.58 17.63 -12.11
C LYS A 11 12.38 19.13 -11.77
N PRO A 12 11.94 19.47 -10.54
CA PRO A 12 11.80 20.86 -10.15
C PRO A 12 13.15 21.58 -10.16
N ARG A 13 13.17 22.85 -10.60
CA ARG A 13 14.33 23.73 -10.62
C ARG A 13 14.07 24.93 -9.71
N ALA A 14 14.94 25.15 -8.74
CA ALA A 14 14.97 26.39 -7.98
C ALA A 14 15.54 27.51 -8.85
N ILE A 15 14.92 28.68 -8.80
CA ILE A 15 15.30 29.85 -9.58
C ILE A 15 15.63 30.97 -8.61
N ASN A 16 16.72 31.68 -8.88
CA ASN A 16 17.19 32.79 -8.04
C ASN A 16 16.90 34.14 -8.73
N GLU A 17 15.64 34.35 -9.11
CA GLU A 17 15.19 35.53 -9.87
C GLU A 17 14.42 36.54 -9.00
N LEU A 18 14.28 36.28 -7.70
CA LEU A 18 13.56 37.14 -6.76
C LEU A 18 14.48 37.54 -5.59
N SER A 19 14.27 38.75 -5.05
CA SER A 19 14.98 39.28 -3.89
C SER A 19 14.47 38.75 -2.54
N SER A 20 13.60 37.74 -2.56
CA SER A 20 13.14 37.05 -1.35
C SER A 20 14.19 36.03 -0.92
N ASP A 21 14.27 35.83 0.40
CA ASP A 21 14.92 34.71 1.07
C ASP A 21 14.36 33.32 0.68
N HIS A 22 13.21 33.28 0.00
CA HIS A 22 12.65 32.07 -0.59
C HIS A 22 12.99 31.95 -2.08
N LEU A 23 13.64 30.83 -2.45
CA LEU A 23 13.91 30.47 -3.85
C LEU A 23 12.65 29.92 -4.52
N PRO A 24 12.03 30.62 -5.50
CA PRO A 24 10.91 30.07 -6.26
C PRO A 24 11.32 28.77 -6.97
N VAL A 25 10.45 27.75 -6.88
CA VAL A 25 10.66 26.45 -7.52
C VAL A 25 9.72 26.29 -8.70
N ILE A 26 10.26 26.12 -9.90
CA ILE A 26 9.50 25.87 -11.12
C ILE A 26 9.56 24.37 -11.48
N THR A 27 8.42 23.80 -11.81
CA THR A 27 8.30 22.46 -12.41
C THR A 27 7.30 22.49 -13.56
N TYR A 28 7.48 21.59 -14.52
CA TYR A 28 6.58 21.44 -15.66
C TYR A 28 5.76 20.17 -15.49
N ILE A 29 4.44 20.34 -15.55
CA ILE A 29 3.48 19.24 -15.63
C ILE A 29 3.13 19.06 -17.09
N ASN A 30 3.33 17.86 -17.64
CA ASN A 30 2.87 17.55 -18.99
C ASN A 30 1.45 16.96 -18.94
N PRO A 31 0.40 17.71 -19.33
CA PRO A 31 -0.96 17.20 -19.33
C PRO A 31 -1.24 16.23 -20.49
N ASN A 32 -0.42 16.18 -21.55
CA ASN A 32 -0.76 15.43 -22.76
C ASN A 32 -0.45 13.93 -22.69
N ASN A 33 0.05 13.42 -21.56
CA ASN A 33 0.28 11.99 -21.35
C ASN A 33 -0.95 11.22 -20.82
N TYR A 34 -2.17 11.79 -20.90
CA TYR A 34 -3.40 11.03 -20.62
C TYR A 34 -3.72 9.96 -21.68
N THR A 35 -3.11 10.02 -22.86
CA THR A 35 -3.41 9.13 -23.99
C THR A 35 -2.63 7.82 -23.99
N ASN A 36 -1.55 7.73 -23.24
CA ASN A 36 -0.98 6.45 -22.88
C ASN A 36 -1.31 6.22 -21.43
N GLN A 37 -2.45 5.57 -21.21
CA GLN A 37 -2.54 4.58 -20.14
C GLN A 37 -1.42 3.58 -20.42
N SER A 38 -0.17 3.95 -20.12
CA SER A 38 0.92 3.02 -19.93
C SER A 38 0.27 2.00 -19.03
N LYS A 39 0.02 0.82 -19.61
CA LYS A 39 -0.44 -0.32 -18.86
C LYS A 39 0.54 -0.34 -17.70
N ASN A 40 0.09 0.03 -16.50
CA ASN A 40 0.92 0.05 -15.31
C ASN A 40 1.22 -1.43 -15.05
N LEU A 41 2.17 -1.93 -15.82
CA LEU A 41 2.61 -3.30 -15.96
C LEU A 41 3.43 -3.53 -14.70
N LYS A 42 2.72 -3.80 -13.60
CA LYS A 42 3.37 -4.18 -12.36
C LYS A 42 3.97 -5.56 -12.57
N ARG A 43 5.21 -5.73 -12.13
CA ARG A 43 5.86 -7.04 -12.03
C ARG A 43 5.00 -7.94 -11.14
N ASP A 44 4.63 -9.11 -11.64
CA ASP A 44 3.92 -10.12 -10.85
C ASP A 44 4.95 -11.06 -10.21
N TYR A 45 5.47 -10.65 -9.05
CA TYR A 45 6.50 -11.39 -8.33
C TYR A 45 6.06 -12.80 -7.89
N ASN A 46 4.74 -13.06 -7.81
CA ASN A 46 4.23 -14.40 -7.49
C ASN A 46 4.45 -15.40 -8.63
N LYS A 47 4.66 -14.91 -9.85
CA LYS A 47 4.89 -15.73 -11.05
C LYS A 47 6.33 -15.63 -11.55
N THR A 48 7.23 -14.99 -10.81
CA THR A 48 8.65 -14.93 -11.15
C THR A 48 9.27 -16.32 -11.04
N ASN A 49 10.00 -16.73 -12.08
CA ASN A 49 10.82 -17.94 -12.03
C ASN A 49 12.14 -17.64 -11.29
N TRP A 50 12.16 -17.88 -9.97
CA TRP A 50 13.31 -17.58 -9.12
C TRP A 50 14.54 -18.45 -9.38
N SER A 51 14.38 -19.67 -9.90
CA SER A 51 15.51 -20.50 -10.32
C SER A 51 16.21 -19.90 -11.54
N LEU A 52 15.44 -19.52 -12.57
CA LEU A 52 15.97 -18.88 -13.77
C LEU A 52 16.56 -17.49 -13.45
N TYR A 53 15.95 -16.77 -12.50
CA TYR A 53 16.51 -15.52 -12.00
C TYR A 53 17.92 -15.71 -11.45
N ARG A 54 18.13 -16.69 -10.56
CA ARG A 54 19.43 -16.98 -9.95
C ARG A 54 20.47 -17.38 -11.00
N GLU A 55 20.09 -18.25 -11.92
CA GLU A 55 20.95 -18.69 -13.01
C GLU A 55 21.42 -17.51 -13.87
N LYS A 56 20.47 -16.70 -14.37
CA LYS A 56 20.80 -15.54 -15.20
C LYS A 56 21.58 -14.47 -14.43
N LEU A 57 21.26 -14.24 -13.17
CA LEU A 57 21.97 -13.27 -12.35
C LEU A 57 23.43 -13.70 -12.17
N ASN A 58 23.68 -14.97 -11.84
CA ASN A 58 25.03 -15.50 -11.69
C ASN A 58 25.82 -15.48 -13.00
N ASN A 59 25.17 -15.77 -14.13
CA ASN A 59 25.84 -15.75 -15.44
C ASN A 59 26.18 -14.33 -15.92
N ASN A 60 25.36 -13.34 -15.55
CA ASN A 60 25.53 -11.96 -16.00
C ASN A 60 26.34 -11.09 -15.02
N TRP A 61 26.53 -11.55 -13.79
CA TRP A 61 27.26 -10.81 -12.77
C TRP A 61 28.74 -11.20 -12.77
N ASN A 62 29.58 -10.26 -13.21
CA ASN A 62 31.03 -10.34 -13.08
C ASN A 62 31.50 -9.33 -12.03
N MET A 63 32.01 -9.83 -10.90
CA MET A 63 32.54 -8.97 -9.84
C MET A 63 33.86 -8.33 -10.29
N VAL A 64 33.98 -7.01 -10.17
CA VAL A 64 35.27 -6.31 -10.30
C VAL A 64 36.13 -6.67 -9.09
N LYS A 65 37.38 -7.08 -9.33
CA LYS A 65 38.24 -7.64 -8.28
C LYS A 65 38.94 -6.61 -7.41
N GLU A 66 39.07 -5.37 -7.86
CA GLU A 66 39.80 -4.32 -7.15
C GLU A 66 38.99 -3.01 -7.14
N PHE A 67 38.86 -2.43 -5.94
CA PHE A 67 38.23 -1.13 -5.71
C PHE A 67 39.33 -0.17 -5.27
N ASN A 68 39.71 0.76 -6.14
CA ASN A 68 40.81 1.68 -5.85
C ASN A 68 40.30 3.04 -5.35
N ASN A 69 39.04 3.37 -5.62
CA ASN A 69 38.42 4.62 -5.21
C ASN A 69 36.90 4.46 -4.99
N ASN A 70 36.26 5.49 -4.43
CA ASN A 70 34.81 5.50 -4.18
C ASN A 70 33.98 5.42 -5.48
N THR A 71 34.49 5.95 -6.60
CA THR A 71 33.77 5.90 -7.88
C THR A 71 33.67 4.48 -8.44
N ASP A 72 34.67 3.63 -8.17
CA ASP A 72 34.65 2.22 -8.53
C ASP A 72 33.55 1.49 -7.74
N ILE A 73 33.41 1.79 -6.45
CA ILE A 73 32.37 1.25 -5.57
C ILE A 73 30.99 1.65 -6.08
N ASP A 74 30.75 2.95 -6.30
CA ASP A 74 29.45 3.42 -6.79
C ASP A 74 29.12 2.86 -8.17
N SER A 75 30.09 2.80 -9.07
CA SER A 75 29.88 2.26 -10.42
C SER A 75 29.53 0.76 -10.39
N THR A 76 30.13 0.00 -9.49
CA THR A 76 29.87 -1.43 -9.36
C THR A 76 28.54 -1.71 -8.65
N LEU A 77 28.16 -0.91 -7.67
CA LEU A 77 26.82 -0.95 -7.07
C LEU A 77 25.73 -0.63 -8.09
N ASN A 78 25.96 0.38 -8.94
CA ASN A 78 25.04 0.70 -10.04
C ASN A 78 24.95 -0.45 -11.05
N LYS A 79 26.08 -1.04 -11.45
CA LYS A 79 26.09 -2.23 -12.33
C LYS A 79 25.36 -3.42 -11.69
N LEU A 80 25.53 -3.64 -10.39
CA LEU A 80 24.84 -4.71 -9.67
C LEU A 80 23.33 -4.50 -9.70
N THR A 81 22.90 -3.30 -9.33
CA THR A 81 21.50 -2.89 -9.29
C THR A 81 20.86 -2.99 -10.66
N ASP A 82 21.56 -2.54 -11.70
CA ASP A 82 21.12 -2.65 -13.09
C ASP A 82 21.01 -4.11 -13.55
N THR A 83 21.99 -4.95 -13.21
CA THR A 83 21.98 -6.37 -13.57
C THR A 83 20.83 -7.09 -12.87
N MET A 84 20.58 -6.82 -11.59
CA MET A 84 19.45 -7.35 -10.84
C MET A 84 18.11 -6.92 -11.47
N ASN A 85 17.95 -5.64 -11.77
CA ASN A 85 16.72 -5.09 -12.34
C ASN A 85 16.44 -5.58 -13.77
N LYS A 86 17.46 -5.63 -14.63
CA LYS A 86 17.35 -6.17 -16.00
C LYS A 86 16.99 -7.65 -15.95
N THR A 87 17.67 -8.43 -15.10
CA THR A 87 17.37 -9.86 -14.96
C THR A 87 15.93 -10.06 -14.48
N LEU A 88 15.48 -9.31 -13.46
CA LEU A 88 14.09 -9.33 -12.99
C LEU A 88 13.10 -8.99 -14.10
N GLU A 89 13.40 -8.01 -14.93
CA GLU A 89 12.55 -7.64 -16.07
C GLU A 89 12.43 -8.76 -17.10
N THR A 90 13.49 -9.54 -17.33
CA THR A 90 13.44 -10.67 -18.27
C THR A 90 12.67 -11.88 -17.75
N VAL A 91 12.71 -12.15 -16.43
CA VAL A 91 12.13 -13.38 -15.85
C VAL A 91 10.77 -13.18 -15.18
N THR A 92 10.39 -11.93 -14.91
CA THR A 92 9.16 -11.63 -14.18
C THR A 92 8.06 -11.22 -15.16
N PRO A 93 6.96 -11.97 -15.25
CA PRO A 93 5.85 -11.57 -16.10
C PRO A 93 5.24 -10.27 -15.56
N LYS A 94 4.84 -9.40 -16.48
CA LYS A 94 4.16 -8.15 -16.15
C LYS A 94 2.65 -8.39 -16.14
N TRP A 95 1.96 -8.02 -15.07
CA TRP A 95 0.49 -8.09 -15.00
C TRP A 95 -0.12 -6.74 -15.39
N ASN A 96 -0.97 -6.78 -16.42
CA ASN A 96 -1.95 -5.73 -16.69
C ASN A 96 -2.99 -5.66 -15.58
N ASN A 97 -2.97 -4.59 -14.78
CA ASN A 97 -4.16 -4.19 -14.03
C ASN A 97 -5.29 -3.93 -15.04
N VAL A 98 -6.11 -4.96 -15.31
CA VAL A 98 -7.30 -4.79 -16.14
C VAL A 98 -8.17 -3.82 -15.38
N ASN A 99 -8.29 -2.62 -15.94
CA ASN A 99 -8.97 -1.52 -15.31
C ASN A 99 -10.40 -1.99 -14.97
N LYS A 100 -10.72 -2.16 -13.68
CA LYS A 100 -12.01 -2.71 -13.23
C LYS A 100 -13.20 -1.89 -13.75
N PHE A 101 -12.95 -0.64 -14.14
CA PHE A 101 -13.90 0.29 -14.72
C PHE A 101 -14.18 0.06 -16.21
N LYS A 102 -13.43 -0.80 -16.92
CA LYS A 102 -13.66 -1.05 -18.36
C LYS A 102 -15.03 -1.62 -18.69
N ASN A 103 -15.72 -2.18 -17.70
CA ASN A 103 -16.98 -2.89 -17.91
C ASN A 103 -18.20 -2.14 -17.35
N ILE A 104 -18.05 -0.90 -16.88
CA ILE A 104 -19.15 -0.11 -16.34
C ILE A 104 -19.92 0.55 -17.48
N ASP A 105 -21.25 0.48 -17.42
CA ASP A 105 -22.13 1.17 -18.37
C ASP A 105 -21.83 2.69 -18.45
N ASN A 106 -21.73 3.21 -19.67
CA ASN A 106 -21.53 4.63 -19.96
C ASN A 106 -22.55 5.51 -19.25
N LYS A 107 -23.81 5.06 -19.09
CA LYS A 107 -24.84 5.79 -18.35
C LYS A 107 -24.41 6.10 -16.91
N ILE A 108 -23.79 5.13 -16.23
CA ILE A 108 -23.29 5.29 -14.85
C ILE A 108 -22.11 6.26 -14.82
N ILE A 109 -21.24 6.20 -15.84
CA ILE A 109 -20.11 7.13 -15.97
C ILE A 109 -20.60 8.57 -16.11
N LEU A 110 -21.64 8.80 -16.92
CA LEU A 110 -22.25 10.12 -17.10
C LEU A 110 -22.82 10.65 -15.77
N LEU A 111 -23.58 9.84 -15.03
CA LEU A 111 -24.09 10.20 -13.71
C LEU A 111 -22.97 10.54 -12.71
N ILE A 112 -21.86 9.77 -12.73
CA ILE A 112 -20.68 10.04 -11.90
C ILE A 112 -20.06 11.39 -12.25
N ARG A 113 -19.93 11.71 -13.55
CA ARG A 113 -19.39 12.99 -14.02
C ARG A 113 -20.26 14.14 -13.58
N GLU A 114 -21.57 14.02 -13.74
CA GLU A 114 -22.56 15.01 -13.33
C GLU A 114 -22.50 15.29 -11.82
N ARG A 115 -22.57 14.24 -10.98
CA ARG A 115 -22.42 14.38 -9.53
C ARG A 115 -21.10 15.05 -9.15
N ASN A 116 -20.00 14.69 -9.83
CA ASN A 116 -18.69 15.28 -9.55
C ASN A 116 -18.65 16.77 -9.94
N ASN A 117 -19.34 17.18 -11.01
CA ASN A 117 -19.49 18.59 -11.37
C ASN A 117 -20.25 19.35 -10.28
N ILE A 118 -21.40 18.84 -9.83
CA ILE A 118 -22.15 19.45 -8.72
C ILE A 118 -21.30 19.56 -7.46
N ARG A 119 -20.56 18.49 -7.10
CA ARG A 119 -19.65 18.51 -5.96
C ARG A 119 -18.59 19.61 -6.08
N LYS A 120 -18.00 19.82 -7.26
CA LYS A 120 -17.04 20.92 -7.50
C LYS A 120 -17.69 22.29 -7.29
N HIS A 121 -18.92 22.47 -7.78
CA HIS A 121 -19.68 23.72 -7.56
C HIS A 121 -19.96 23.95 -6.07
N VAL A 122 -20.45 22.94 -5.35
CA VAL A 122 -20.70 23.01 -3.89
C VAL A 122 -19.42 23.37 -3.13
N GLN A 123 -18.29 22.73 -3.47
CA GLN A 123 -17.01 22.97 -2.79
C GLN A 123 -16.46 24.39 -3.05
N ARG A 124 -16.58 24.88 -4.29
CA ARG A 124 -16.10 26.23 -4.65
C ARG A 124 -16.96 27.34 -4.07
N ASN A 125 -18.28 27.18 -4.16
CA ASN A 125 -19.23 28.24 -3.82
C ASN A 125 -19.79 28.12 -2.39
N LYS A 126 -19.37 27.09 -1.63
CA LYS A 126 -19.89 26.73 -0.30
C LYS A 126 -21.43 26.71 -0.23
N CYS A 127 -22.07 26.33 -1.33
CA CYS A 127 -23.51 26.45 -1.49
C CYS A 127 -24.21 25.14 -1.11
N SER A 128 -25.00 25.16 -0.03
CA SER A 128 -25.70 23.97 0.48
C SER A 128 -26.93 23.57 -0.35
N THR A 129 -27.44 24.47 -1.21
CA THR A 129 -28.66 24.24 -2.00
C THR A 129 -28.54 23.02 -2.92
N PHE A 130 -27.38 22.82 -3.53
CA PHE A 130 -27.10 21.70 -4.43
C PHE A 130 -26.76 20.38 -3.71
N LYS A 131 -26.76 20.35 -2.37
CA LYS A 131 -26.48 19.14 -1.59
C LYS A 131 -27.55 18.07 -1.80
N ASN A 132 -28.81 18.49 -1.92
CA ASN A 132 -29.93 17.58 -2.19
C ASN A 132 -29.78 16.91 -3.56
N GLU A 133 -29.49 17.69 -4.60
CA GLU A 133 -29.23 17.16 -5.95
C GLU A 133 -28.04 16.20 -5.97
N MET A 134 -26.94 16.54 -5.28
CA MET A 134 -25.78 15.66 -5.15
C MET A 134 -26.14 14.33 -4.46
N ASN A 135 -26.99 14.37 -3.43
CA ASN A 135 -27.47 13.18 -2.73
C ASN A 135 -28.37 12.31 -3.63
N ILE A 136 -29.29 12.92 -4.37
CA ILE A 136 -30.15 12.24 -5.35
C ILE A 136 -29.30 11.52 -6.40
N LEU A 137 -28.33 12.21 -7.02
CA LEU A 137 -27.42 11.60 -7.98
C LEU A 137 -26.58 10.49 -7.34
N SER A 138 -26.13 10.68 -6.10
CA SER A 138 -25.38 9.65 -5.37
C SER A 138 -26.19 8.38 -5.13
N ASN A 139 -27.46 8.51 -4.76
CA ASN A 139 -28.37 7.38 -4.59
C ASN A 139 -28.69 6.70 -5.92
N ARG A 140 -28.91 7.48 -6.98
CA ARG A 140 -29.11 6.96 -8.33
C ARG A 140 -27.90 6.17 -8.83
N ILE A 141 -26.68 6.69 -8.63
CA ILE A 141 -25.44 5.98 -8.98
C ILE A 141 -25.31 4.67 -8.21
N LYS A 142 -25.63 4.65 -6.91
CA LYS A 142 -25.62 3.42 -6.10
C LYS A 142 -26.59 2.39 -6.66
N TYR A 143 -27.80 2.80 -6.99
CA TYR A 143 -28.83 1.93 -7.57
C TYR A 143 -28.41 1.37 -8.93
N GLU A 144 -27.95 2.22 -9.86
CA GLU A 144 -27.53 1.77 -11.20
C GLU A 144 -26.29 0.86 -11.12
N LEU A 145 -25.34 1.13 -10.21
CA LEU A 145 -24.21 0.23 -9.95
C LEU A 145 -24.65 -1.13 -9.40
N TYR A 146 -25.63 -1.14 -8.50
CA TYR A 146 -26.20 -2.39 -7.99
C TYR A 146 -26.85 -3.20 -9.11
N LYS A 147 -27.71 -2.56 -9.92
CA LYS A 147 -28.36 -3.18 -11.07
C LYS A 147 -27.36 -3.74 -12.06
N HIS A 148 -26.39 -2.94 -12.48
CA HIS A 148 -25.34 -3.34 -13.40
C HIS A 148 -24.51 -4.52 -12.88
N LYS A 149 -24.13 -4.53 -11.59
CA LYS A 149 -23.42 -5.66 -10.99
C LYS A 149 -24.26 -6.93 -10.98
N ASN A 150 -25.55 -6.84 -10.65
CA ASN A 150 -26.46 -7.99 -10.71
C ASN A 150 -26.61 -8.53 -12.12
N GLU A 151 -26.74 -7.68 -13.12
CA GLU A 151 -26.83 -8.10 -14.53
C GLU A 151 -25.54 -8.81 -14.98
N GLN A 152 -24.38 -8.26 -14.66
CA GLN A 152 -23.09 -8.89 -14.97
C GLN A 152 -22.92 -10.21 -14.24
N TYR A 153 -23.37 -10.31 -12.99
CA TYR A 153 -23.34 -11.54 -12.22
C TYR A 153 -24.32 -12.59 -12.80
N ASN A 154 -25.52 -12.18 -13.21
CA ASN A 154 -26.48 -13.07 -13.87
C ASN A 154 -25.94 -13.61 -15.20
N LYS A 155 -25.28 -12.77 -16.01
CA LYS A 155 -24.59 -13.21 -17.24
C LYS A 155 -23.48 -14.21 -16.91
N TYR A 156 -22.70 -13.94 -15.88
CA TYR A 156 -21.67 -14.85 -15.40
C TYR A 156 -22.26 -16.21 -14.98
N LEU A 157 -23.32 -16.22 -14.18
CA LEU A 157 -24.00 -17.45 -13.76
C LEU A 157 -24.51 -18.26 -14.96
N LYS A 158 -25.07 -17.59 -15.98
CA LYS A 158 -25.52 -18.24 -17.23
C LYS A 158 -24.36 -18.82 -18.06
N SER A 159 -23.16 -18.27 -17.94
CA SER A 159 -21.96 -18.77 -18.64
C SER A 159 -21.25 -19.94 -17.95
N LEU A 160 -21.74 -20.40 -16.80
CA LEU A 160 -21.12 -21.49 -16.06
C LEU A 160 -21.43 -22.84 -16.72
N GLU A 161 -20.39 -23.66 -16.84
CA GLU A 161 -20.49 -25.02 -17.39
C GLU A 161 -19.98 -26.04 -16.37
N ILE A 162 -20.56 -27.23 -16.41
CA ILE A 162 -20.10 -28.38 -15.60
C ILE A 162 -18.77 -28.91 -16.15
N ARG A 163 -18.66 -29.01 -17.49
CA ARG A 163 -17.55 -29.64 -18.21
C ARG A 163 -16.19 -28.98 -17.93
N ASN A 164 -16.15 -27.66 -17.82
CA ASN A 164 -14.92 -26.91 -17.55
C ASN A 164 -14.66 -26.68 -16.03
N GLY A 165 -15.47 -27.28 -15.15
CA GLY A 165 -15.36 -27.14 -13.69
C GLY A 165 -15.71 -25.77 -13.13
N SER A 166 -16.10 -24.79 -13.97
CA SER A 166 -16.42 -23.42 -13.53
C SER A 166 -17.60 -23.38 -12.56
N LEU A 167 -18.64 -24.18 -12.80
CA LEU A 167 -19.78 -24.29 -11.89
C LEU A 167 -19.34 -24.74 -10.50
N TRP A 168 -18.58 -25.83 -10.40
CA TRP A 168 -18.14 -26.37 -9.11
C TRP A 168 -17.20 -25.42 -8.37
N ASN A 169 -16.32 -24.73 -9.10
CA ASN A 169 -15.45 -23.69 -8.52
C ASN A 169 -16.27 -22.54 -7.93
N THR A 170 -17.31 -22.07 -8.62
CA THR A 170 -18.20 -21.03 -8.09
C THR A 170 -19.00 -21.47 -6.88
N VAL A 171 -19.57 -22.68 -6.91
CA VAL A 171 -20.33 -23.24 -5.77
C VAL A 171 -19.44 -23.36 -4.54
N ARG A 172 -18.21 -23.87 -4.70
CA ARG A 172 -17.22 -23.96 -3.61
C ARG A 172 -16.88 -22.59 -3.04
N PHE A 173 -16.65 -21.60 -3.90
CA PHE A 173 -16.38 -20.23 -3.48
C PHE A 173 -17.55 -19.60 -2.71
N VAL A 174 -18.78 -19.77 -3.19
CA VAL A 174 -19.98 -19.27 -2.50
C VAL A 174 -20.16 -19.95 -1.14
N LYS A 175 -19.96 -21.27 -1.07
CA LYS A 175 -19.97 -22.01 0.21
C LYS A 175 -18.90 -21.51 1.17
N PHE A 176 -17.68 -21.28 0.69
CA PHE A 176 -16.60 -20.72 1.50
C PHE A 176 -16.97 -19.34 2.05
N ILE A 177 -17.44 -18.40 1.21
CA ILE A 177 -17.85 -17.06 1.66
C ILE A 177 -19.00 -17.14 2.67
N LYS A 178 -20.02 -17.97 2.41
CA LYS A 178 -21.15 -18.14 3.34
C LYS A 178 -20.73 -18.83 4.64
N GLY A 179 -19.82 -19.79 4.58
CA GLY A 179 -19.25 -20.46 5.75
C GLY A 179 -18.37 -19.55 6.60
N VAL A 180 -17.65 -18.61 5.98
CA VAL A 180 -16.87 -17.57 6.68
C VAL A 180 -17.77 -16.58 7.44
N LYS A 181 -19.06 -16.46 7.09
CA LYS A 181 -20.03 -15.66 7.88
C LYS A 181 -20.43 -16.31 9.20
N ASN A 182 -20.07 -17.57 9.43
CA ASN A 182 -20.10 -18.20 10.75
C ASN A 182 -18.79 -17.97 11.50
N SER A 183 -18.11 -16.83 11.29
CA SER A 183 -17.26 -16.32 12.35
C SER A 183 -18.16 -16.19 13.56
N ASN A 184 -17.95 -17.01 14.58
CA ASN A 184 -18.52 -16.88 15.91
C ASN A 184 -18.21 -15.48 16.41
N ILE A 185 -19.02 -14.48 16.03
CA ILE A 185 -19.04 -13.20 16.70
C ILE A 185 -19.53 -13.56 18.09
N GLN A 186 -18.59 -13.60 19.03
CA GLN A 186 -18.92 -13.90 20.41
C GLN A 186 -19.99 -12.90 20.84
N LYS A 187 -21.08 -13.43 21.40
CA LYS A 187 -22.13 -12.58 21.93
C LYS A 187 -21.52 -11.73 23.04
N LEU A 188 -21.82 -10.44 23.07
CA LEU A 188 -21.27 -9.55 24.10
C LEU A 188 -21.89 -9.96 25.45
N HIS A 189 -21.03 -10.19 26.44
CA HIS A 189 -21.43 -10.50 27.81
C HIS A 189 -21.25 -9.25 28.67
N GLY A 190 -22.34 -8.81 29.28
CA GLY A 190 -22.32 -7.86 30.38
C GLY A 190 -22.32 -8.57 31.74
N PRO A 191 -22.42 -7.81 32.85
CA PRO A 191 -22.38 -8.36 34.20
C PRO A 191 -23.49 -9.39 34.48
N ASN A 192 -24.65 -9.24 33.85
CA ASN A 192 -25.81 -10.12 34.03
C ASN A 192 -25.98 -11.15 32.89
N GLY A 193 -24.95 -11.38 32.08
CA GLY A 193 -24.97 -12.34 30.97
C GLY A 193 -25.04 -11.67 29.59
N ILE A 194 -25.61 -12.36 28.61
CA ILE A 194 -25.57 -11.91 27.22
C ILE A 194 -26.45 -10.67 27.03
N VAL A 195 -25.89 -9.61 26.46
CA VAL A 195 -26.60 -8.35 26.17
C VAL A 195 -27.03 -8.27 24.71
N TYR A 196 -28.29 -7.87 24.50
CA TYR A 196 -28.91 -7.85 23.17
C TYR A 196 -29.26 -6.43 22.69
N SER A 197 -29.70 -5.55 23.59
CA SER A 197 -30.08 -4.16 23.26
C SER A 197 -28.86 -3.31 22.88
N ASN A 198 -29.07 -2.32 22.02
CA ASN A 198 -28.02 -1.36 21.68
C ASN A 198 -27.61 -0.52 22.89
N LYS A 199 -28.55 -0.23 23.80
CA LYS A 199 -28.28 0.49 25.05
C LYS A 199 -27.35 -0.33 25.94
N ASP A 200 -27.76 -1.56 26.28
CA ASP A 200 -26.97 -2.44 27.15
C ASP A 200 -25.57 -2.72 26.59
N LYS A 201 -25.43 -2.81 25.25
CA LYS A 201 -24.10 -2.93 24.62
C LYS A 201 -23.24 -1.69 24.85
N ALA A 202 -23.83 -0.50 24.72
CA ALA A 202 -23.12 0.76 24.94
C ALA A 202 -22.68 0.87 26.41
N ASP A 203 -23.54 0.49 27.34
CA ASP A 203 -23.25 0.49 28.78
C ASP A 203 -22.10 -0.49 29.11
N VAL A 204 -22.14 -1.72 28.59
CA VAL A 204 -21.05 -2.70 28.76
C VAL A 204 -19.71 -2.20 28.20
N PHE A 205 -19.73 -1.49 27.06
CA PHE A 205 -18.52 -0.87 26.52
C PHE A 205 -18.04 0.30 27.39
N ALA A 206 -18.95 1.11 27.92
CA ALA A 206 -18.62 2.22 28.80
C ALA A 206 -17.92 1.70 30.07
N ASP A 207 -18.48 0.71 30.74
CA ASP A 207 -17.91 0.07 31.94
C ASP A 207 -16.52 -0.51 31.65
N TYR A 208 -16.37 -1.21 30.51
CA TYR A 208 -15.08 -1.76 30.10
C TYR A 208 -14.04 -0.66 29.86
N PHE A 209 -14.40 0.40 29.12
CA PHE A 209 -13.48 1.49 28.84
C PHE A 209 -13.12 2.27 30.10
N GLU A 210 -14.06 2.48 31.01
CA GLU A 210 -13.76 3.07 32.32
C GLU A 210 -12.74 2.22 33.09
N SER A 211 -12.89 0.90 33.10
CA SER A 211 -11.93 0.00 33.76
C SER A 211 -10.53 0.02 33.14
N VAL A 212 -10.43 0.16 31.81
CA VAL A 212 -9.16 0.16 31.07
C VAL A 212 -8.48 1.52 31.07
N TYR A 213 -9.28 2.60 31.06
CA TYR A 213 -8.81 3.98 31.00
C TYR A 213 -8.94 4.71 32.33
N SER A 214 -9.10 3.97 33.43
CA SER A 214 -8.77 4.46 34.75
C SER A 214 -7.30 4.86 34.71
N ILE A 215 -7.01 6.14 34.91
CA ILE A 215 -5.64 6.65 34.96
C ILE A 215 -4.96 5.87 36.07
N THR A 216 -4.14 4.89 35.72
CA THR A 216 -3.16 4.38 36.66
C THR A 216 -2.29 5.58 36.98
N GLU A 217 -2.29 6.03 38.23
CA GLU A 217 -1.30 7.00 38.74
C GLU A 217 0.16 6.51 38.56
N ASP A 218 0.34 5.33 37.97
CA ASP A 218 1.62 4.80 37.56
C ASP A 218 2.14 5.52 36.31
N PHE A 219 2.82 6.66 36.55
CA PHE A 219 3.71 7.34 35.60
C PHE A 219 4.97 6.50 35.24
N GLY A 220 4.87 5.17 35.34
CA GLY A 220 5.95 4.20 35.19
C GLY A 220 6.36 3.62 36.54
N SER A 221 6.09 2.33 36.74
CA SER A 221 6.56 1.63 37.94
C SER A 221 8.08 1.77 38.10
N ASN A 222 8.59 1.61 39.32
CA ASN A 222 10.03 1.61 39.57
C ASN A 222 10.78 0.57 38.69
N SER A 223 10.09 -0.48 38.22
CA SER A 223 10.63 -1.43 37.24
C SER A 223 10.79 -0.83 35.84
N HIS A 224 9.82 -0.03 35.39
CA HIS A 224 9.84 0.65 34.10
C HIS A 224 10.95 1.70 34.06
N ASN A 225 11.08 2.51 35.11
CA ASN A 225 12.15 3.51 35.24
C ASN A 225 13.54 2.87 35.28
N LYS A 226 13.69 1.69 35.91
CA LYS A 226 14.95 0.91 35.86
C LYS A 226 15.29 0.43 34.45
N ILE A 227 14.31 0.00 33.66
CA ILE A 227 14.52 -0.42 32.27
C ILE A 227 14.94 0.79 31.42
N ILE A 228 14.24 1.92 31.55
CA ILE A 228 14.59 3.15 30.83
C ILE A 228 16.00 3.61 31.19
N ASN A 229 16.34 3.69 32.47
CA ASN A 229 17.68 4.11 32.91
C ASN A 229 18.77 3.14 32.46
N LYS A 230 18.48 1.84 32.41
CA LYS A 230 19.44 0.84 31.89
C LYS A 230 19.70 1.03 30.40
N GLU A 231 18.67 1.27 29.59
CA GLU A 231 18.84 1.53 28.16
C GLU A 231 19.50 2.89 27.90
N TYR A 232 19.14 3.93 28.66
CA TYR A 232 19.78 5.24 28.61
C TYR A 232 21.28 5.15 28.90
N ASN A 233 21.67 4.46 29.97
CA ASN A 233 23.08 4.26 30.32
C ASN A 233 23.85 3.45 29.27
N LYS A 234 23.21 2.46 28.61
CA LYS A 234 23.84 1.75 27.49
C LYS A 234 24.14 2.65 26.30
N ILE A 235 23.24 3.58 25.98
CA ILE A 235 23.42 4.51 24.86
C ILE A 235 24.59 5.44 25.16
N ILE A 236 24.60 6.08 26.33
CA ILE A 236 25.68 7.00 26.74
C ILE A 236 27.03 6.30 26.87
N HIS A 237 27.09 5.08 27.40
CA HIS A 237 28.35 4.36 27.53
C HIS A 237 28.83 3.70 26.22
N ASN A 238 27.96 3.48 25.23
CA ASN A 238 28.39 3.06 23.89
C ASN A 238 28.97 4.20 23.06
N GLU A 239 28.51 5.45 23.25
CA GLU A 239 29.04 6.63 22.53
C GLU A 239 30.49 6.97 22.91
N ASN A 240 31.00 6.47 24.05
CA ASN A 240 32.36 6.72 24.51
C ASN A 240 33.38 5.65 24.09
N ASN A 241 32.96 4.60 23.37
CA ASN A 241 33.85 3.57 22.82
C ASN A 241 34.04 3.81 21.31
N ASP A 242 34.68 4.93 20.97
CA ASP A 242 35.07 5.27 19.59
C ASP A 242 36.32 4.52 19.11
N ASP A 243 36.84 3.56 19.87
CA ASP A 243 37.77 2.53 19.39
C ASP A 243 37.06 1.41 18.62
N ASN A 244 35.97 1.73 17.92
CA ASN A 244 35.34 0.80 16.98
C ASN A 244 36.22 0.67 15.74
N GLN A 245 37.26 -0.15 15.86
CA GLN A 245 37.89 -0.85 14.76
C GLN A 245 36.77 -1.41 13.88
N TYR A 246 36.55 -0.82 12.70
CA TYR A 246 35.43 -1.12 11.81
C TYR A 246 35.24 -2.63 11.73
N LYS A 247 34.18 -3.15 12.36
CA LYS A 247 33.93 -4.59 12.37
C LYS A 247 33.78 -5.04 10.93
N ARG A 248 34.62 -5.99 10.52
CA ARG A 248 34.54 -6.62 9.21
C ARG A 248 33.12 -7.17 9.05
N THR A 249 32.41 -6.67 8.04
CA THR A 249 31.03 -7.10 7.77
C THR A 249 31.07 -8.47 7.10
N TYR A 250 30.40 -9.46 7.68
CA TYR A 250 30.28 -10.80 7.11
C TYR A 250 28.96 -10.96 6.37
N SER A 251 28.90 -11.89 5.41
CA SER A 251 27.66 -12.20 4.68
C SER A 251 26.51 -12.63 5.61
N ARG A 252 26.83 -13.20 6.79
CA ARG A 252 25.84 -13.52 7.82
C ARG A 252 25.18 -12.27 8.40
N ASP A 253 25.94 -11.20 8.59
CA ASP A 253 25.42 -9.94 9.13
C ASP A 253 24.45 -9.31 8.13
N ILE A 254 24.84 -9.26 6.86
CA ILE A 254 23.98 -8.80 5.75
C ILE A 254 22.69 -9.62 5.70
N LYS A 255 22.79 -10.95 5.76
CA LYS A 255 21.62 -11.84 5.78
C LYS A 255 20.70 -11.57 6.98
N SER A 256 21.28 -11.30 8.15
CA SER A 256 20.52 -10.97 9.36
C SER A 256 19.75 -9.67 9.21
N VAL A 257 20.35 -8.64 8.59
CA VAL A 257 19.69 -7.35 8.33
C VAL A 257 18.55 -7.55 7.33
N ILE A 258 18.81 -8.22 6.20
CA ILE A 258 17.79 -8.50 5.17
C ILE A 258 16.60 -9.26 5.78
N SER A 259 16.84 -10.24 6.65
CA SER A 259 15.78 -11.04 7.27
C SER A 259 14.84 -10.24 8.19
N LYS A 260 15.30 -9.09 8.71
CA LYS A 260 14.51 -8.20 9.57
C LYS A 260 13.69 -7.18 8.78
N LEU A 261 13.94 -7.02 7.48
CA LEU A 261 13.21 -6.08 6.65
C LEU A 261 11.77 -6.57 6.43
N LYS A 262 10.81 -5.64 6.50
CA LYS A 262 9.40 -5.96 6.24
C LYS A 262 9.15 -6.19 4.75
N ASN A 263 8.55 -7.32 4.39
CA ASN A 263 8.20 -7.62 3.00
C ASN A 263 7.14 -6.65 2.48
N LYS A 264 7.06 -6.52 1.15
CA LYS A 264 6.09 -5.69 0.41
C LYS A 264 6.19 -4.19 0.70
N LYS A 265 7.35 -3.72 1.17
CA LYS A 265 7.66 -2.30 1.25
C LYS A 265 7.93 -1.76 -0.16
N ALA A 266 7.64 -0.47 -0.34
CA ALA A 266 7.97 0.23 -1.58
C ALA A 266 9.49 0.14 -1.81
N PRO A 267 9.93 -0.08 -3.05
CA PRO A 267 11.35 -0.11 -3.37
C PRO A 267 12.00 1.25 -3.08
N GLY A 268 13.29 1.22 -2.77
CA GLY A 268 14.10 2.43 -2.59
C GLY A 268 14.46 3.08 -3.93
N ILE A 269 15.47 3.95 -3.90
CA ILE A 269 16.00 4.60 -5.10
C ILE A 269 16.61 3.60 -6.11
N ASP A 270 17.07 2.47 -5.59
CA ASP A 270 17.59 1.31 -6.34
C ASP A 270 16.50 0.53 -7.12
N GLY A 271 15.22 0.80 -6.84
CA GLY A 271 14.10 0.09 -7.48
C GLY A 271 13.92 -1.37 -7.01
N ILE A 272 14.68 -1.82 -6.00
CA ILE A 272 14.64 -3.19 -5.48
C ILE A 272 13.61 -3.26 -4.34
N SER A 273 12.65 -4.17 -4.45
CA SER A 273 11.63 -4.37 -3.42
C SER A 273 12.00 -5.53 -2.52
N ASN A 274 11.70 -5.42 -1.22
CA ASN A 274 11.80 -6.54 -0.30
C ASN A 274 10.58 -7.46 -0.48
N LEU A 275 10.81 -8.65 -1.05
CA LEU A 275 9.77 -9.59 -1.46
C LEU A 275 9.53 -10.67 -0.40
#